data_AF-A0A352AMU7-F1
#
_entry.id   AF-A0A352AMU7-F1
#
_cell.length_a   1.000
_cell.length_b   1.000
_cell.length_c   1.000
_cell.angle_alpha   90.00
_cell.angle_beta   90.00
_cell.angle_gamma   90.00
#
_symmetry.space_group_name_H-M   'P 1'
#
loop_
_entity.id
_entity.type
_entity.pdbx_description
1 polymer ?
#
loop_
_entity_poly.entity_id
_entity_poly.type
_entity_poly.pdbx_seq_one_letter_code
_entity_poly.pdbx_strand_id
1 'polypeptide(L)'
;VAHEINNPLNFIYSNLCLADEYTQELLGLIHLYQQTYTNSTPEITAQTEAIDLEFLESDLPKLVKSMRVGAERICQIVQLLRNFSHLDEAQLKLADIHEGIDSTLLLLQHRLKAKPGRPAIEVMKEYNNLPQVECYSSQLNQVFMNILANAIDAIEEEHKKSGIRKDCTEGNGQVIEELCRCSIHNTPHRNPKLWICTEVKEGDRIIIRIADNGSGMTEDIQRRLFDPFFTT
;
A
#
# COMPACT_ATOMS: atom_id res chain seq x y z
N VAL A 1 21.94 -14.37 6.62
CA VAL A 1 20.83 -13.97 7.53
C VAL A 1 19.59 -13.46 6.80
N ALA A 2 19.55 -12.24 6.22
CA ALA A 2 18.29 -11.76 5.62
C ALA A 2 17.82 -12.56 4.39
N HIS A 3 18.75 -13.07 3.57
CA HIS A 3 18.43 -14.03 2.51
C HIS A 3 17.90 -15.38 3.03
N GLU A 4 18.35 -15.82 4.21
CA GLU A 4 17.90 -17.06 4.85
C GLU A 4 16.57 -16.92 5.56
N ILE A 5 16.16 -15.68 5.90
CA ILE A 5 14.82 -15.37 6.42
C ILE A 5 13.83 -15.17 5.26
N ASN A 6 14.25 -14.51 4.17
CA ASN A 6 13.40 -14.29 3.00
C ASN A 6 12.96 -15.59 2.31
N ASN A 7 13.83 -16.60 2.22
CA ASN A 7 13.50 -17.86 1.54
C ASN A 7 12.33 -18.62 2.20
N PRO A 8 12.35 -18.95 3.50
CA PRO A 8 11.21 -19.61 4.15
C PRO A 8 9.98 -18.71 4.21
N LEU A 9 10.16 -17.40 4.32
CA LEU A 9 9.05 -16.45 4.36
C LEU A 9 8.33 -16.32 3.00
N ASN A 10 9.08 -16.26 1.90
CA ASN A 10 8.51 -16.30 0.55
C ASN A 10 7.76 -17.61 0.32
N PHE A 11 8.31 -18.74 0.77
CA PHE A 11 7.62 -20.04 0.71
C PHE A 11 6.29 -20.02 1.49
N ILE A 12 6.29 -19.48 2.71
CA ILE A 12 5.07 -19.33 3.53
C ILE A 12 4.05 -18.42 2.81
N TYR A 13 4.48 -17.25 2.33
CA TYR A 13 3.60 -16.30 1.67
C TYR A 13 2.98 -16.87 0.39
N SER A 14 3.79 -17.51 -0.46
CA SER A 14 3.30 -18.18 -1.68
C SER A 14 2.32 -19.31 -1.36
N ASN A 15 2.61 -20.14 -0.36
CA ASN A 15 1.69 -21.19 0.06
C ASN A 15 0.39 -20.65 0.66
N LEU A 16 0.43 -19.51 1.36
CA LEU A 16 -0.79 -18.87 1.87
C LEU A 16 -1.67 -18.32 0.74
N CYS A 17 -1.07 -17.88 -0.37
CA CYS A 17 -1.82 -17.50 -1.57
C CYS A 17 -2.53 -18.72 -2.18
N LEU A 18 -1.82 -19.82 -2.35
CA LEU A 18 -2.38 -21.08 -2.85
C LEU A 18 -3.45 -21.65 -1.90
N ALA A 19 -3.21 -21.58 -0.59
CA ALA A 19 -4.17 -22.04 0.41
C ALA A 19 -5.46 -21.23 0.40
N ASP A 20 -5.38 -19.92 0.14
CA ASP A 20 -6.56 -19.07 -0.04
C ASP A 20 -7.34 -19.48 -1.28
N GLU A 21 -6.66 -19.69 -2.41
CA GLU A 21 -7.28 -20.19 -3.65
C GLU A 21 -7.96 -21.55 -3.45
N TYR A 22 -7.25 -22.54 -2.90
CA TYR A 22 -7.80 -23.86 -2.64
C TYR A 22 -8.97 -23.82 -1.65
N THR A 23 -8.91 -22.94 -0.66
CA THR A 23 -10.02 -22.73 0.28
C THR A 23 -11.25 -22.22 -0.47
N GLN A 24 -11.10 -21.21 -1.32
CA GLN A 24 -12.23 -20.67 -2.10
C GLN A 24 -12.80 -21.71 -3.08
N GLU A 25 -11.94 -22.48 -3.75
CA GLU A 25 -12.38 -23.53 -4.67
C GLU A 25 -13.15 -24.65 -3.96
N LEU A 26 -12.65 -25.11 -2.80
CA LEU A 26 -13.30 -26.15 -2.01
C LEU A 26 -14.65 -25.68 -1.46
N LEU A 27 -14.70 -24.47 -0.90
CA LEU A 27 -15.96 -23.88 -0.41
C LEU A 27 -16.94 -23.67 -1.57
N GLY A 28 -16.46 -23.25 -2.74
CA GLY A 28 -17.28 -23.14 -3.94
C GLY A 28 -17.89 -24.48 -4.37
N LEU A 29 -17.12 -25.58 -4.30
CA LEU A 29 -17.62 -26.92 -4.59
C LEU A 29 -18.67 -27.37 -3.56
N ILE A 30 -18.41 -27.15 -2.27
CA ILE A 30 -19.36 -27.46 -1.18
C ILE A 30 -20.67 -26.70 -1.39
N HIS A 31 -20.58 -25.41 -1.71
CA HIS A 31 -21.76 -24.59 -1.97
C HIS A 31 -22.56 -25.09 -3.18
N LEU A 32 -21.87 -25.51 -4.25
CA LEU A 32 -22.51 -26.12 -5.42
C LEU A 32 -23.27 -27.41 -5.06
N TYR A 33 -22.69 -28.27 -4.21
CA TYR A 33 -23.37 -29.46 -3.71
C TYR A 33 -24.59 -29.12 -2.85
N GLN A 34 -24.49 -28.14 -1.94
CA GLN A 34 -25.62 -27.66 -1.13
C GLN A 34 -26.76 -27.11 -1.99
N GLN A 35 -26.45 -26.40 -3.08
CA GLN A 35 -27.45 -25.85 -3.99
C GLN A 35 -28.13 -26.92 -4.85
N THR A 36 -27.36 -27.91 -5.32
CA THR A 36 -27.84 -28.90 -6.31
C THR A 36 -28.50 -30.12 -5.65
N TYR A 37 -28.10 -30.45 -4.42
CA TYR A 37 -28.52 -31.66 -3.71
C TYR A 37 -29.41 -31.34 -2.51
N THR A 38 -30.68 -31.01 -2.79
CA THR A 38 -31.64 -30.46 -1.81
C THR A 38 -32.15 -31.46 -0.76
N ASN A 39 -31.93 -32.77 -0.96
CA ASN A 39 -32.26 -33.83 0.00
C ASN A 39 -30.97 -34.53 0.44
N SER A 40 -30.24 -33.93 1.39
CA SER A 40 -29.06 -34.54 1.99
C SER A 40 -29.44 -35.79 2.77
N THR A 41 -28.58 -36.81 2.77
CA THR A 41 -28.78 -37.99 3.62
C THR A 41 -28.60 -37.61 5.10
N PRO A 42 -29.24 -38.31 6.04
CA PRO A 42 -29.08 -38.05 7.48
C PRO A 42 -27.62 -38.05 7.94
N GLU A 43 -26.78 -38.87 7.31
CA GLU A 43 -25.34 -38.95 7.56
C GLU A 43 -24.61 -37.65 7.19
N ILE A 44 -24.95 -37.05 6.04
CA ILE A 44 -24.36 -35.78 5.59
C ILE A 44 -24.83 -34.64 6.51
N THR A 45 -26.12 -34.60 6.86
CA THR A 45 -26.66 -33.57 7.77
C THR A 45 -25.99 -33.64 9.14
N ALA A 46 -25.89 -34.84 9.73
CA ALA A 46 -25.24 -35.04 11.02
C ALA A 46 -23.76 -34.63 10.99
N GLN A 47 -23.03 -34.95 9.92
CA GLN A 47 -21.64 -34.54 9.77
C GLN A 47 -21.49 -33.02 9.58
N THR A 48 -22.41 -32.40 8.84
CA THR A 48 -22.42 -30.95 8.58
C THR A 48 -22.62 -30.16 9.88
N GLU A 49 -23.55 -30.60 10.72
CA GLU A 49 -23.76 -30.02 12.06
C GLU A 49 -22.56 -30.30 12.98
N ALA A 50 -21.99 -31.51 12.93
CA ALA A 50 -20.86 -31.89 13.80
C ALA A 50 -19.59 -31.06 13.57
N ILE A 51 -19.34 -30.63 12.32
CA ILE A 51 -18.18 -29.77 11.98
C ILE A 51 -18.49 -28.28 12.04
N ASP A 52 -19.75 -27.90 12.28
CA ASP A 52 -20.24 -26.52 12.20
C ASP A 52 -19.83 -25.86 10.86
N LEU A 53 -20.33 -26.43 9.76
CA LEU A 53 -19.91 -26.01 8.42
C LEU A 53 -20.20 -24.53 8.14
N GLU A 54 -21.30 -23.98 8.67
CA GLU A 54 -21.65 -22.56 8.50
C GLU A 54 -20.61 -21.65 9.16
N PHE A 55 -20.11 -22.02 10.35
CA PHE A 55 -19.01 -21.32 10.98
C PHE A 55 -17.71 -21.44 10.15
N LEU A 56 -17.38 -22.65 9.68
CA LEU A 56 -16.18 -22.89 8.87
C LEU A 56 -16.17 -22.10 7.56
N GLU A 57 -17.30 -22.06 6.84
CA GLU A 57 -17.47 -21.27 5.62
C GLU A 57 -17.19 -19.77 5.85
N SER A 58 -17.54 -19.27 7.04
CA SER A 58 -17.33 -17.87 7.43
C SER A 58 -15.92 -17.59 7.96
N ASP A 59 -15.34 -18.50 8.73
CA ASP A 59 -14.12 -18.27 9.50
C ASP A 59 -12.85 -18.69 8.75
N LEU A 60 -12.88 -19.80 8.02
CA LEU A 60 -11.71 -20.32 7.32
C LEU A 60 -11.10 -19.30 6.33
N PRO A 61 -11.89 -18.60 5.48
CA PRO A 61 -11.36 -17.53 4.63
C PRO A 61 -10.72 -16.38 5.43
N LYS A 62 -11.32 -16.01 6.57
CA LYS A 62 -10.79 -14.94 7.43
C LYS A 62 -9.47 -15.35 8.06
N LEU A 63 -9.36 -16.62 8.49
CA LEU A 63 -8.17 -17.19 9.09
C LEU A 63 -6.99 -17.19 8.10
N VAL A 64 -7.20 -17.70 6.88
CA VAL A 64 -6.18 -17.69 5.82
C VAL A 64 -5.78 -16.26 5.45
N LYS A 65 -6.76 -15.35 5.29
CA LYS A 65 -6.50 -13.94 5.02
C LYS A 65 -5.70 -13.26 6.13
N SER A 66 -5.99 -13.55 7.40
CA SER A 66 -5.24 -13.03 8.55
C SER A 66 -3.78 -13.49 8.52
N MET A 67 -3.54 -14.79 8.27
CA MET A 67 -2.18 -15.32 8.14
C MET A 67 -1.42 -14.67 6.98
N ARG A 68 -2.08 -14.44 5.85
CA ARG A 68 -1.50 -13.75 4.69
C ARG A 68 -1.10 -12.31 5.00
N VAL A 69 -1.97 -11.54 5.66
CA VAL A 69 -1.66 -10.17 6.12
C VAL A 69 -0.49 -10.17 7.11
N GLY A 70 -0.45 -11.14 8.03
CA GLY A 70 0.67 -11.30 8.97
C GLY A 70 1.99 -11.60 8.26
N ALA A 71 1.99 -12.54 7.30
CA ALA A 71 3.16 -12.89 6.50
C ALA A 71 3.66 -11.72 5.65
N GLU A 72 2.74 -10.96 5.05
CA GLU A 72 3.07 -9.74 4.29
C GLU A 72 3.75 -8.69 5.18
N ARG A 73 3.25 -8.49 6.40
CA ARG A 73 3.87 -7.58 7.38
C ARG A 73 5.27 -8.04 7.79
N ILE A 74 5.48 -9.36 7.96
CA ILE A 74 6.81 -9.91 8.24
C ILE A 74 7.73 -9.70 7.04
N CYS A 75 7.25 -9.88 5.80
CA CYS A 75 8.01 -9.59 4.58
C CYS A 75 8.48 -8.14 4.56
N GLN A 76 7.59 -7.20 4.89
CA GLN A 76 7.92 -5.77 4.96
C GLN A 76 8.97 -5.49 6.05
N ILE A 77 8.83 -6.06 7.25
CA ILE A 77 9.80 -5.90 8.35
C ILE A 77 11.17 -6.47 7.96
N VAL A 78 11.20 -7.66 7.36
CA VAL A 78 12.45 -8.30 6.91
C VAL A 78 13.07 -7.54 5.75
N GLN A 79 12.27 -6.97 4.83
CA GLN A 79 12.77 -6.08 3.78
C GLN A 79 13.36 -4.80 4.36
N LEU A 80 12.71 -4.18 5.36
CA LEU A 80 13.25 -3.02 6.07
C LEU A 80 14.56 -3.36 6.79
N LEU A 81 14.60 -4.49 7.50
CA LEU A 81 15.80 -4.99 8.16
C LEU A 81 16.89 -5.35 7.15
N ARG A 82 16.54 -5.91 5.99
CA ARG A 82 17.47 -6.23 4.91
C ARG A 82 18.04 -4.97 4.28
N ASN A 83 17.22 -3.95 4.05
CA ASN A 83 17.67 -2.65 3.57
C ASN A 83 18.59 -1.98 4.61
N PHE A 84 18.36 -2.23 5.89
CA PHE A 84 19.21 -1.77 6.98
C PHE A 84 20.51 -2.60 7.13
N SER A 85 20.47 -3.91 6.83
CA SER A 85 21.57 -4.86 7.09
C SER A 85 22.42 -5.24 5.87
N HIS A 86 21.91 -5.10 4.65
CA HIS A 86 22.59 -5.45 3.40
C HIS A 86 22.81 -4.22 2.53
N LEU A 87 23.51 -3.25 3.12
CA LEU A 87 24.35 -2.29 2.41
C LEU A 87 25.84 -2.66 2.57
N ASP A 88 26.16 -3.95 2.47
CA ASP A 88 27.53 -4.45 2.57
C ASP A 88 28.37 -4.21 1.29
N GLU A 89 27.89 -3.35 0.40
CA GLU A 89 28.76 -2.56 -0.48
C GLU A 89 28.63 -1.08 -0.12
N ALA A 90 29.11 -0.74 1.07
CA ALA A 90 29.37 0.63 1.51
C ALA A 90 30.59 1.20 0.77
N GLN A 91 30.58 1.18 -0.56
CA GLN A 91 31.59 1.84 -1.38
C GLN A 91 30.98 3.06 -2.02
N LEU A 92 31.66 4.19 -1.82
CA LEU A 92 31.41 5.43 -2.55
C LEU A 92 31.62 5.12 -4.04
N LYS A 93 30.60 5.33 -4.88
CA LYS A 93 30.67 5.03 -6.30
C LYS A 93 29.98 6.10 -7.12
N LEU A 94 30.42 6.25 -8.36
CA LEU A 94 29.69 7.03 -9.35
C LEU A 94 28.36 6.31 -9.64
N ALA A 95 27.26 6.98 -9.35
CA ALA A 95 25.92 6.45 -9.52
C ALA A 95 25.08 7.41 -10.37
N ASP A 96 24.17 6.83 -11.14
CA ASP A 96 23.09 7.56 -11.79
C ASP A 96 21.93 7.75 -10.80
N ILE A 97 21.63 9.00 -10.48
CA ILE A 97 20.56 9.36 -9.55
C ILE A 97 19.18 9.03 -10.13
N HIS A 98 18.99 9.22 -11.44
CA HIS A 98 17.72 8.93 -12.10
C HIS A 98 17.42 7.43 -12.09
N GLU A 99 18.44 6.59 -12.27
CA GLU A 99 18.30 5.12 -12.13
C GLU A 99 17.80 4.73 -10.73
N GLY A 100 18.35 5.36 -9.68
CA GLY A 100 17.92 5.12 -8.30
C GLY A 100 16.46 5.51 -8.05
N ILE A 101 16.04 6.68 -8.55
CA ILE A 101 14.65 7.16 -8.43
C ILE A 101 13.70 6.25 -9.22
N ASP A 102 14.01 5.95 -10.48
CA ASP A 102 13.15 5.15 -11.35
C ASP A 102 13.02 3.69 -10.86
N SER A 103 14.10 3.11 -10.32
CA SER A 103 14.06 1.80 -9.67
C SER A 103 13.13 1.81 -8.45
N THR A 104 13.16 2.89 -7.67
CA THR A 104 12.29 3.06 -6.51
C THR A 104 10.82 3.21 -6.91
N LEU A 105 10.53 3.99 -7.95
CA LEU A 105 9.19 4.13 -8.52
C LEU A 105 8.65 2.79 -9.05
N LEU A 106 9.52 1.97 -9.65
CA LEU A 106 9.14 0.64 -10.11
C LEU A 106 8.73 -0.27 -8.95
N LEU A 107 9.46 -0.26 -7.84
CA LEU A 107 9.09 -1.00 -6.62
C LEU A 107 7.76 -0.52 -6.03
N LEU A 108 7.49 0.78 -6.11
CA LEU A 108 6.25 1.40 -5.64
C LEU A 108 5.10 1.35 -6.67
N GLN A 109 5.29 0.74 -7.85
CA GLN A 109 4.32 0.77 -8.95
C GLN A 109 2.94 0.25 -8.55
N HIS A 110 2.88 -0.78 -7.69
CA HIS A 110 1.61 -1.33 -7.20
C HIS A 110 0.81 -0.32 -6.34
N ARG A 111 1.51 0.65 -5.74
CA ARG A 111 0.95 1.79 -5.00
C ARG A 111 0.77 3.04 -5.86
N LEU A 112 1.08 3.01 -7.16
CA LEU A 112 0.82 4.13 -8.06
C LEU A 112 -0.38 3.84 -8.98
N LYS A 113 -0.62 2.57 -9.31
CA LYS A 113 -1.75 2.14 -10.14
C LYS A 113 -3.11 2.34 -9.45
N ALA A 114 -4.16 2.49 -10.26
CA ALA A 114 -5.54 2.54 -9.77
C ALA A 114 -5.94 1.22 -9.09
N LYS A 115 -6.77 1.33 -8.05
CA LYS A 115 -7.41 0.21 -7.34
C LYS A 115 -8.90 0.53 -7.16
N PRO A 116 -9.77 -0.46 -6.87
CA PRO A 116 -11.17 -0.17 -6.54
C PRO A 116 -11.27 0.88 -5.43
N GLY A 117 -11.99 1.98 -5.69
CA GLY A 117 -12.12 3.10 -4.75
C GLY A 117 -10.92 4.04 -4.63
N ARG A 118 -9.85 3.81 -5.42
CA ARG A 118 -8.62 4.62 -5.37
C ARG A 118 -8.09 4.97 -6.77
N PRO A 119 -8.10 6.25 -7.18
CA PRO A 119 -7.54 6.64 -8.46
C PRO A 119 -6.02 6.35 -8.55
N ALA A 120 -5.52 6.26 -9.78
CA ALA A 120 -4.09 6.18 -10.02
C ALA A 120 -3.40 7.48 -9.61
N ILE A 121 -2.15 7.38 -9.15
CA ILE A 121 -1.27 8.52 -8.88
C ILE A 121 -0.47 8.79 -10.13
N GLU A 122 -0.65 9.98 -10.70
CA GLU A 122 0.10 10.46 -11.85
C GLU A 122 1.48 10.93 -11.38
N VAL A 123 2.54 10.29 -11.90
CA VAL A 123 3.93 10.67 -11.60
C VAL A 123 4.46 11.54 -12.73
N MET A 124 4.73 12.80 -12.44
CA MET A 124 5.36 13.76 -13.36
C MET A 124 6.85 13.87 -13.04
N LYS A 125 7.69 13.60 -14.05
CA LYS A 125 9.14 13.60 -13.92
C LYS A 125 9.74 14.72 -14.77
N GLU A 126 10.47 15.61 -14.12
CA GLU A 126 11.23 16.69 -14.73
C GLU A 126 12.71 16.50 -14.40
N TYR A 127 13.36 15.66 -15.19
CA TYR A 127 14.77 15.32 -15.00
C TYR A 127 15.64 16.24 -15.85
N ASN A 128 16.40 17.13 -15.20
CA ASN A 128 17.49 17.82 -15.89
C ASN A 128 18.67 16.87 -16.07
N ASN A 129 19.57 17.19 -17.00
CA ASN A 129 20.78 16.40 -17.21
C ASN A 129 21.69 16.50 -15.97
N LEU A 130 21.83 15.39 -15.23
CA LEU A 130 22.71 15.30 -14.07
C LEU A 130 23.99 14.54 -14.44
N PRO A 131 25.16 14.95 -13.94
CA PRO A 131 26.34 14.11 -14.00
C PRO A 131 26.15 12.87 -13.10
N GLN A 132 26.98 11.85 -13.32
CA GLN A 132 27.10 10.78 -12.33
C GLN A 132 27.60 11.35 -11.00
N VAL A 133 27.02 10.88 -9.91
CA VAL A 133 27.26 11.41 -8.57
C VAL A 133 28.03 10.38 -7.75
N GLU A 134 29.16 10.81 -7.19
CA GLU A 134 29.92 9.98 -6.27
C GLU A 134 29.19 9.90 -4.92
N CYS A 135 28.54 8.78 -4.65
CA CYS A 135 27.68 8.64 -3.48
C CYS A 135 27.51 7.19 -3.03
N TYR A 136 26.94 7.04 -1.84
CA TYR A 136 26.38 5.77 -1.38
C TYR A 136 25.01 5.58 -2.02
N SER A 137 24.98 5.05 -3.24
CA SER A 137 23.75 4.92 -4.04
C SER A 137 22.63 4.22 -3.27
N SER A 138 22.99 3.30 -2.40
CA SER A 138 22.05 2.50 -1.63
C SER A 138 21.40 3.28 -0.48
N GLN A 139 22.14 4.19 0.17
CA GLN A 139 21.59 5.14 1.15
C GLN A 139 20.67 6.16 0.45
N LEU A 140 21.03 6.63 -0.75
CA LEU A 140 20.16 7.52 -1.52
C LEU A 140 18.87 6.82 -1.94
N ASN A 141 18.93 5.56 -2.39
CA ASN A 141 17.74 4.78 -2.70
C ASN A 141 16.82 4.61 -1.47
N GLN A 142 17.39 4.49 -0.27
CA GLN A 142 16.61 4.48 0.97
C GLN A 142 15.92 5.83 1.23
N VAL A 143 16.61 6.94 1.00
CA VAL A 143 16.01 8.28 1.07
C VAL A 143 14.85 8.41 0.08
N PHE A 144 15.03 7.95 -1.17
CA PHE A 144 13.97 7.98 -2.18
C PHE A 144 12.78 7.12 -1.78
N MET A 145 13.01 5.89 -1.30
CA MET A 145 11.95 4.99 -0.86
C MET A 145 11.12 5.62 0.25
N ASN A 146 11.77 6.21 1.26
CA ASN A 146 11.10 6.84 2.39
C ASN A 146 10.29 8.07 1.97
N ILE A 147 10.89 8.99 1.19
CA ILE A 147 10.20 10.22 0.79
C ILE A 147 9.03 9.90 -0.17
N LEU A 148 9.23 9.01 -1.14
CA LEU A 148 8.19 8.63 -2.10
C LEU A 148 7.05 7.85 -1.42
N ALA A 149 7.35 6.97 -0.46
CA ALA A 149 6.32 6.28 0.31
C ALA A 149 5.47 7.27 1.12
N ASN A 150 6.11 8.19 1.84
CA ASN A 150 5.42 9.22 2.63
C ASN A 150 4.55 10.13 1.75
N ALA A 151 5.04 10.51 0.57
CA ALA A 151 4.28 11.30 -0.40
C ALA A 151 3.02 10.54 -0.90
N ILE A 152 3.17 9.24 -1.20
CA ILE A 152 2.03 8.39 -1.57
C ILE A 152 1.05 8.26 -0.41
N ASP A 153 1.52 8.07 0.82
CA ASP A 153 0.67 7.99 2.02
C ASP A 153 -0.14 9.28 2.21
N ALA A 154 0.50 10.45 2.10
CA ALA A 154 -0.17 11.74 2.23
C ALA A 154 -1.26 11.97 1.18
N ILE A 155 -1.04 11.52 -0.05
CA ILE A 155 -2.02 11.55 -1.15
C ILE A 155 -3.20 10.61 -0.85
N GLU A 156 -2.92 9.39 -0.37
CA GLU A 156 -3.94 8.40 -0.05
C GLU A 156 -4.84 8.87 1.10
N GLU A 157 -4.27 9.52 2.11
CA GLU A 157 -5.02 10.10 3.22
C GLU A 157 -5.93 11.25 2.78
N GLU A 158 -5.46 12.13 1.90
CA GLU A 158 -6.27 13.24 1.38
C GLU A 158 -7.49 12.72 0.58
N HIS A 159 -7.30 11.66 -0.21
CA HIS A 159 -8.38 11.02 -0.94
C HIS A 159 -9.40 10.37 0.01
N LYS A 160 -8.95 9.73 1.09
CA LYS A 160 -9.84 9.20 2.13
C LYS A 160 -10.64 10.32 2.80
N LYS A 161 -10.01 11.43 3.19
CA LYS A 161 -10.69 12.59 3.80
C LYS A 161 -11.74 13.19 2.86
N SER A 162 -11.43 13.28 1.57
CA SER A 162 -12.35 13.76 0.53
C SER A 162 -13.55 12.82 0.31
N GLY A 163 -13.39 11.52 0.51
CA GLY A 163 -14.48 10.54 0.49
C GLY A 163 -15.31 10.44 1.78
N ILE A 164 -14.85 11.03 2.89
CA ILE A 164 -15.47 10.95 4.23
C ILE A 164 -16.24 12.23 4.60
N ARG A 165 -16.52 13.16 3.67
CA ARG A 165 -17.57 14.18 3.90
C ARG A 165 -18.95 13.48 3.94
N LYS A 166 -19.27 13.05 5.15
CA LYS A 166 -20.38 12.19 5.60
C LYS A 166 -21.77 12.66 5.17
N ASP A 167 -22.54 11.70 4.66
CA ASP A 167 -23.91 11.44 5.11
C ASP A 167 -24.02 11.68 6.63
N CYS A 168 -24.50 12.86 7.01
CA CYS A 168 -25.01 13.09 8.36
C CYS A 168 -26.47 12.65 8.36
N THR A 169 -26.71 11.40 8.74
CA THR A 169 -28.05 10.96 9.17
C THR A 169 -28.16 11.22 10.67
N GLU A 170 -28.87 12.28 11.04
CA GLU A 170 -29.48 12.34 12.37
C GLU A 170 -30.77 11.52 12.35
N GLY A 171 -31.00 10.82 13.46
CA GLY A 171 -32.11 9.91 13.64
C GLY A 171 -33.45 10.59 13.40
N ASN A 172 -34.12 10.14 12.35
CA ASN A 172 -35.54 9.81 12.26
C ASN A 172 -35.81 9.58 10.77
N GLY A 173 -36.17 8.35 10.40
CA GLY A 173 -36.24 7.87 9.01
C GLY A 173 -37.20 8.63 8.10
N GLN A 174 -36.81 9.82 7.67
CA GLN A 174 -37.36 10.56 6.55
C GLN A 174 -36.19 11.01 5.69
N VAL A 175 -36.06 10.35 4.53
CA VAL A 175 -35.19 10.81 3.44
C VAL A 175 -35.80 12.12 2.94
N ILE A 176 -35.27 13.25 3.39
CA ILE A 176 -35.59 14.55 2.80
C ILE A 176 -34.71 14.69 1.57
N GLU A 177 -35.31 14.45 0.40
CA GLU A 177 -34.72 14.59 -0.93
C GLU A 177 -34.44 16.07 -1.32
N GLU A 178 -34.42 17.00 -0.36
CA GLU A 178 -34.52 18.43 -0.65
C GLU A 178 -33.69 19.34 0.27
N LEU A 179 -32.37 19.08 0.40
CA LEU A 179 -31.46 20.10 0.95
C LEU A 179 -29.99 20.02 0.48
N CYS A 180 -29.75 19.54 -0.74
CA CYS A 180 -28.48 19.79 -1.46
C CYS A 180 -28.69 20.76 -2.64
N ARG A 181 -29.30 21.92 -2.37
CA ARG A 181 -29.14 23.15 -3.16
C ARG A 181 -28.52 24.23 -2.27
N CYS A 182 -27.29 24.00 -1.83
CA CYS A 182 -26.48 25.06 -1.25
C CYS A 182 -25.11 25.01 -1.88
N SER A 183 -24.93 25.91 -2.85
CA SER A 183 -23.67 26.43 -3.35
C SER A 183 -22.63 25.40 -3.80
N ILE A 184 -22.63 25.19 -5.11
CA ILE A 184 -21.49 24.81 -5.94
C ILE A 184 -20.28 25.67 -5.51
N HIS A 185 -19.50 25.19 -4.55
CA HIS A 185 -18.09 25.52 -4.43
C HIS A 185 -17.35 24.35 -5.02
N ASN A 186 -16.98 24.57 -6.28
CA ASN A 186 -16.19 23.71 -7.14
C ASN A 186 -14.79 23.50 -6.50
N THR A 187 -14.68 22.67 -5.46
CA THR A 187 -13.37 22.17 -5.02
C THR A 187 -13.02 21.03 -5.97
N PRO A 188 -12.02 21.20 -6.85
CA PRO A 188 -11.73 20.18 -7.84
C PRO A 188 -11.32 18.91 -7.10
N HIS A 189 -11.94 17.79 -7.43
CA HIS A 189 -11.33 16.47 -7.21
C HIS A 189 -9.94 16.52 -7.85
N ARG A 190 -8.90 16.89 -7.08
CA ARG A 190 -7.54 16.99 -7.58
C ARG A 190 -7.10 15.57 -7.87
N ASN A 191 -6.87 15.24 -9.14
CA ASN A 191 -6.23 13.99 -9.50
C ASN A 191 -4.94 13.84 -8.67
N PRO A 192 -4.72 12.68 -8.03
CA PRO A 192 -3.50 12.41 -7.28
C PRO A 192 -2.25 12.60 -8.14
N LYS A 193 -1.31 13.43 -7.68
CA LYS A 193 -0.14 13.82 -8.45
C LYS A 193 1.11 13.82 -7.57
N LEU A 194 2.16 13.26 -8.12
CA LEU A 194 3.50 13.22 -7.54
C LEU A 194 4.46 13.85 -8.56
N TRP A 195 5.20 14.88 -8.14
CA TRP A 195 6.19 15.56 -8.97
C TRP A 195 7.59 15.21 -8.48
N ILE A 196 8.48 14.89 -9.42
CA ILE A 196 9.89 14.66 -9.14
C ILE A 196 10.69 15.54 -10.09
N CYS A 197 11.41 16.50 -9.53
CA CYS A 197 12.27 17.42 -10.28
C CYS A 197 13.71 17.24 -9.84
N THR A 198 14.64 17.20 -10.79
CA THR A 198 16.07 17.23 -10.49
C THR A 198 16.75 18.38 -11.20
N GLU A 199 17.70 19.04 -10.53
CA GLU A 199 18.49 20.12 -11.12
C GLU A 199 19.92 20.15 -10.58
N VAL A 200 20.84 20.69 -11.38
CA VAL A 200 22.19 21.06 -10.94
C VAL A 200 22.16 22.53 -10.53
N LYS A 201 22.65 22.84 -9.33
CA LYS A 201 22.85 24.21 -8.83
C LYS A 201 24.32 24.59 -8.90
N GLU A 202 24.61 25.88 -8.92
CA GLU A 202 25.98 26.40 -8.79
C GLU A 202 26.73 25.78 -7.60
N GLY A 203 28.00 25.40 -7.84
CA GLY A 203 28.88 24.81 -6.83
C GLY A 203 28.76 23.29 -6.67
N ASP A 204 28.61 22.55 -7.78
CA ASP A 204 28.60 21.08 -7.85
C ASP A 204 27.55 20.40 -6.97
N ARG A 205 26.41 21.05 -6.78
CA ARG A 205 25.29 20.50 -5.99
C ARG A 205 24.18 20.06 -6.91
N ILE A 206 23.58 18.93 -6.56
CA ILE A 206 22.35 18.45 -7.18
C ILE A 206 21.22 18.65 -6.20
N ILE A 207 20.07 19.09 -6.70
CA ILE A 207 18.84 19.20 -5.94
C ILE A 207 17.84 18.21 -6.52
N ILE A 208 17.26 17.42 -5.62
CA ILE A 208 16.16 16.50 -5.91
C ILE A 208 14.96 17.02 -5.14
N ARG A 209 13.88 17.36 -5.85
CA ARG A 209 12.62 17.79 -5.26
C ARG A 209 11.58 16.73 -5.51
N ILE A 210 10.91 16.30 -4.45
CA ILE A 210 9.74 15.44 -4.52
C ILE A 210 8.60 16.24 -3.89
N ALA A 211 7.51 16.41 -4.63
CA ALA A 211 6.33 17.12 -4.17
C ALA A 211 5.08 16.29 -4.44
N ASP A 212 4.10 16.43 -3.57
CA ASP A 212 2.80 15.79 -3.68
C ASP A 212 1.67 16.79 -3.49
N ASN A 213 0.45 16.37 -3.84
CA ASN A 213 -0.77 17.13 -3.58
C ASN A 213 -1.64 16.47 -2.51
N GLY A 214 -1.03 15.75 -1.57
CA GLY A 214 -1.70 15.15 -0.42
C GLY A 214 -2.06 16.18 0.65
N SER A 215 -2.33 15.68 1.86
CA SER A 215 -2.92 16.51 2.93
C SER A 215 -1.96 17.54 3.56
N GLY A 216 -0.70 17.53 3.15
CA GLY A 216 0.35 18.43 3.65
C GLY A 216 0.70 18.19 5.11
N MET A 217 1.47 19.10 5.70
CA MET A 217 1.91 19.04 7.09
C MET A 217 1.65 20.37 7.78
N THR A 218 1.15 20.34 9.02
CA THR A 218 1.04 21.54 9.87
C THR A 218 2.43 22.02 10.30
N GLU A 219 2.56 23.29 10.71
CA GLU A 219 3.84 23.84 11.17
C GLU A 219 4.45 23.05 12.35
N ASP A 220 3.60 22.57 13.27
CA ASP A 220 4.06 21.78 14.41
C ASP A 220 4.65 20.42 13.98
N ILE A 221 4.05 19.79 12.96
CA ILE A 221 4.56 18.53 12.38
C ILE A 221 5.87 18.81 11.64
N GLN A 222 5.95 19.89 10.86
CA GLN A 222 7.16 20.24 10.09
C GLN A 222 8.38 20.44 11.01
N ARG A 223 8.19 21.04 12.19
CA ARG A 223 9.28 21.25 13.16
C ARG A 223 9.85 19.96 13.74
N ARG A 224 9.09 18.87 13.69
CA ARG A 224 9.42 17.57 14.30
C ARG A 224 9.69 16.48 13.27
N LEU A 225 9.63 16.81 11.98
CA LEU A 225 9.70 15.84 10.86
C LEU A 225 10.93 14.93 10.92
N PHE A 226 12.06 15.44 11.44
CA PHE A 226 13.32 14.71 11.55
C PHE A 226 13.64 14.25 12.97
N ASP A 227 12.70 14.40 13.92
CA ASP A 227 12.87 13.87 15.27
C ASP A 227 12.88 12.33 15.22
N PRO A 228 13.86 11.67 15.86
CA PRO A 228 13.89 10.20 15.91
C PRO A 228 12.58 9.65 16.47
N PHE A 229 12.04 8.62 15.80
CA PHE A 229 10.80 7.91 16.17
C PHE A 229 9.50 8.73 16.10
N PHE A 230 9.53 9.94 15.54
CA PHE A 230 8.31 10.72 15.31
C PHE A 230 7.53 10.23 14.08
N THR A 231 6.22 10.02 14.24
CA THR A 231 5.25 9.67 13.18
C THR A 231 3.91 10.34 13.49
N THR A 232 3.15 10.68 12.46
CA THR A 232 1.82 11.30 12.54
C THR A 232 0.69 10.29 12.33
#